data_AF-A0A6N6VRN4-F1
#
_entry.id   AF-A0A6N6VRN4-F1
#
_cell.length_a   1.000
_cell.length_b   1.000
_cell.length_c   1.000
_cell.angle_alpha   90.00
_cell.angle_beta   90.00
_cell.angle_gamma   90.00
#
_symmetry.space_group_name_H-M   'P 1'
#
loop_
_entity.id
_entity.type
_entity.pdbx_description
1 polymer ?
#
loop_
_entity_poly.entity_id
_entity_poly.type
_entity_poly.pdbx_seq_one_letter_code
_entity_poly.pdbx_strand_id
1 'polypeptide(L)'
;MKVGNGKRELKIGIAAKIGATLFVLWGVLHVWVGAEGIHQYLIGDEKNMWNMLIGGNLVPKAAFQYTTDAVTAFAQRQLILNFCIDVGGYGVLGLAIAFLIWKKASWFAYFLGVFIIGIADLTFLFAMVTAGVIETNMGTIGGPVIWFFAVVITPFGMPRLRLR
;
A
#
# COMPACT_ATOMS: atom_id res chain seq x y z
N MET A 1 24.14 -13.23 43.64
CA MET A 1 22.82 -13.52 43.04
C MET A 1 22.59 -12.55 41.88
N LYS A 2 22.90 -12.92 40.63
CA LYS A 2 22.69 -12.05 39.46
C LYS A 2 21.21 -12.08 39.12
N VAL A 3 20.50 -10.97 39.40
CA VAL A 3 19.14 -10.75 38.90
C VAL A 3 19.27 -10.57 37.39
N GLY A 4 19.02 -11.64 36.64
CA GLY A 4 18.94 -11.59 35.19
C GLY A 4 17.84 -10.63 34.80
N ASN A 5 18.22 -9.45 34.31
CA ASN A 5 17.31 -8.46 33.73
C ASN A 5 16.88 -8.97 32.34
N GLY A 6 16.17 -10.10 32.33
CA GLY A 6 15.61 -10.70 31.13
C GLY A 6 14.52 -9.78 30.64
N LYS A 7 14.81 -8.99 29.59
CA LYS A 7 13.79 -8.23 28.86
C LYS A 7 12.68 -9.21 28.49
N ARG A 8 11.53 -9.17 29.19
CA ARG A 8 10.34 -9.90 28.78
C ARG A 8 10.01 -9.45 27.37
N GLU A 9 10.19 -10.33 26.39
CA GLU A 9 9.68 -10.08 25.05
C GLU A 9 8.18 -9.87 25.14
N LEU A 10 7.71 -8.73 24.63
CA LEU A 10 6.28 -8.46 24.49
C LEU A 10 5.73 -9.48 23.48
N LYS A 11 4.93 -10.43 23.97
CA LYS A 11 4.25 -11.40 23.11
C LYS A 11 2.96 -10.78 22.58
N ILE A 12 2.77 -10.86 21.27
CA ILE A 12 1.51 -10.52 20.62
C ILE A 12 0.59 -11.74 20.50
N GLY A 13 -0.73 -11.50 20.53
CA GLY A 13 -1.75 -12.50 20.30
C GLY A 13 -1.93 -12.88 18.83
N ILE A 14 -2.74 -13.90 18.56
CA ILE A 14 -3.00 -14.41 17.20
C ILE A 14 -3.57 -13.32 16.29
N ALA A 15 -4.50 -12.49 16.78
CA ALA A 15 -5.08 -11.40 15.99
C ALA A 15 -4.02 -10.41 15.46
N ALA A 16 -3.05 -10.02 16.28
CA ALA A 16 -1.96 -9.13 15.85
C ALA A 16 -1.01 -9.82 14.86
N LYS A 17 -0.83 -11.14 14.96
CA LYS A 17 -0.09 -11.90 13.93
C LYS A 17 -0.85 -11.91 12.60
N ILE A 18 -2.16 -12.15 12.63
CA ILE A 18 -3.00 -12.07 11.42
C ILE A 18 -2.90 -10.69 10.79
N GLY A 19 -3.07 -9.63 11.58
CA GLY A 19 -2.96 -8.26 11.09
C GLY A 19 -1.58 -7.94 10.51
N ALA A 20 -0.50 -8.38 11.16
CA ALA A 20 0.85 -8.23 10.61
C ALA A 20 1.06 -9.03 9.30
N THR A 21 0.50 -10.24 9.18
CA THR A 21 0.51 -10.99 7.91
C THR A 21 -0.26 -10.27 6.81
N LEU A 22 -1.40 -9.64 7.14
CA LEU A 22 -2.15 -8.83 6.18
C LEU A 22 -1.35 -7.60 5.73
N PHE A 23 -0.61 -6.94 6.63
CA PHE A 23 0.34 -5.88 6.25
C PHE A 23 1.47 -6.40 5.35
N VAL A 24 1.95 -7.64 5.55
CA VAL A 24 2.93 -8.24 4.63
C VAL A 24 2.33 -8.43 3.24
N LEU A 25 1.14 -9.04 3.17
CA LEU A 25 0.45 -9.27 1.90
C LEU A 25 0.20 -7.94 1.17
N TRP A 26 -0.35 -6.96 1.89
CA TRP A 26 -0.57 -5.61 1.38
C TRP A 26 0.74 -4.99 0.88
N GLY A 27 1.81 -5.06 1.67
CA GLY A 27 3.11 -4.49 1.32
C GLY A 27 3.73 -5.11 0.07
N VAL A 28 3.67 -6.44 -0.07
CA VAL A 28 4.16 -7.14 -1.26
C VAL A 28 3.39 -6.73 -2.51
N LEU A 29 2.06 -6.65 -2.45
CA LEU A 29 1.24 -6.22 -3.58
C LEU A 29 1.58 -4.79 -4.03
N HIS A 30 1.84 -3.88 -3.08
CA HIS A 30 2.19 -2.50 -3.40
C HIS A 30 3.62 -2.35 -3.93
N VAL A 31 4.58 -3.12 -3.39
CA VAL A 31 5.94 -3.20 -3.97
C VAL A 31 5.88 -3.73 -5.41
N TRP A 32 5.01 -4.69 -5.70
CA TRP A 32 4.80 -5.18 -7.06
C TRP A 32 4.29 -4.06 -8.00
N VAL A 33 3.35 -3.22 -7.57
CA VAL A 33 2.90 -2.06 -8.38
C VAL A 33 4.07 -1.13 -8.71
N GLY A 34 4.95 -0.84 -7.74
CA GLY A 34 6.15 -0.04 -7.98
C GLY A 34 7.11 -0.70 -8.97
N ALA A 35 7.36 -2.00 -8.82
CA ALA A 35 8.21 -2.77 -9.73
C ALA A 35 7.63 -2.80 -11.16
N GLU A 36 6.32 -3.00 -11.29
CA GLU A 36 5.63 -3.03 -12.58
C GLU A 36 5.64 -1.63 -13.23
N GLY A 37 5.47 -0.56 -12.45
CA GLY A 37 5.61 0.81 -12.96
C GLY A 37 7.00 1.10 -13.53
N ILE A 38 8.06 0.65 -12.86
CA ILE A 38 9.44 0.75 -13.36
C ILE A 38 9.61 -0.09 -14.63
N HIS A 39 9.10 -1.32 -14.64
CA HIS A 39 9.15 -2.22 -15.78
C HIS A 39 8.50 -1.61 -17.03
N GLN A 40 7.27 -1.10 -16.90
CA GLN A 40 6.55 -0.44 -17.99
C GLN A 40 7.22 0.87 -18.41
N TYR A 41 7.84 1.60 -17.48
CA TYR A 41 8.59 2.79 -17.82
C TYR A 41 9.85 2.48 -18.65
N LEU A 42 10.57 1.39 -18.35
CA LEU A 42 11.82 1.04 -19.03
C LEU A 42 11.62 0.32 -20.37
N ILE A 43 10.65 -0.59 -20.43
CA ILE A 43 10.47 -1.52 -21.55
C ILE A 43 9.17 -1.25 -22.33
N GLY A 44 8.17 -0.67 -21.67
CA GLY A 44 6.88 -0.33 -22.28
C GLY A 44 6.85 1.06 -22.92
N ASP A 45 5.64 1.44 -23.34
CA ASP A 45 5.30 2.77 -23.82
C ASP A 45 4.38 3.52 -22.83
N GLU A 46 4.10 4.79 -23.13
CA GLU A 46 3.16 5.62 -22.34
C GLU A 46 1.78 4.95 -22.21
N LYS A 47 1.33 4.26 -23.26
CA LYS A 47 0.06 3.57 -23.29
C LYS A 47 -0.01 2.44 -22.27
N ASN A 48 1.04 1.63 -22.14
CA ASN A 48 1.10 0.57 -21.14
C ASN A 48 1.10 1.12 -19.71
N MET A 49 1.79 2.25 -19.47
CA MET A 49 1.76 2.91 -18.17
C MET A 49 0.34 3.41 -17.82
N TRP A 50 -0.36 4.04 -18.76
CA TRP A 50 -1.75 4.46 -18.56
C TRP A 50 -2.69 3.29 -18.31
N ASN A 51 -2.48 2.15 -18.98
CA ASN A 51 -3.32 0.96 -18.81
C ASN A 51 -3.33 0.41 -17.37
N MET A 52 -2.36 0.79 -16.54
CA MET A 52 -2.34 0.48 -15.10
C MET A 52 -3.27 1.37 -14.28
N LEU A 53 -3.62 2.56 -14.79
CA LEU A 53 -4.35 3.61 -14.04
C LEU A 53 -5.75 3.93 -14.58
N ILE A 54 -6.12 3.37 -15.75
CA ILE A 54 -7.42 3.59 -16.39
C ILE A 54 -8.19 2.28 -16.60
N GLY A 55 -9.40 2.38 -17.15
CA GLY A 55 -10.27 1.24 -17.43
C GLY A 55 -11.53 1.21 -16.57
N GLY A 56 -11.75 2.24 -15.76
CA GLY A 56 -13.02 2.45 -15.07
C GLY A 56 -14.13 2.84 -16.04
N ASN A 57 -15.35 2.92 -15.50
CA ASN A 57 -16.55 3.25 -16.28
C ASN A 57 -16.54 4.68 -16.85
N LEU A 58 -15.86 5.64 -16.21
CA LEU A 58 -15.74 7.03 -16.70
C LEU A 58 -14.50 7.25 -17.56
N VAL A 59 -13.49 6.37 -17.47
CA VAL A 59 -12.30 6.41 -18.33
C VAL A 59 -12.04 5.03 -18.96
N PRO A 60 -12.90 4.57 -19.90
CA PRO A 60 -12.70 3.29 -20.58
C PRO A 60 -11.45 3.33 -21.46
N LYS A 61 -10.66 2.25 -21.45
CA LYS A 61 -9.44 2.12 -22.27
C LYS A 61 -9.69 2.35 -23.77
N ALA A 62 -10.85 1.95 -24.27
CA ALA A 62 -11.22 2.12 -25.68
C ALA A 62 -11.55 3.57 -26.08
N ALA A 63 -11.92 4.42 -25.11
CA ALA A 63 -12.27 5.82 -25.34
C ALA A 63 -11.15 6.79 -24.93
N PHE A 64 -10.15 6.32 -24.20
CA PHE A 64 -9.02 7.12 -23.76
C PHE A 64 -8.15 7.54 -24.94
N GLN A 65 -7.88 8.83 -25.07
CA GLN A 65 -6.99 9.39 -26.08
C GLN A 65 -5.61 9.60 -25.48
N TYR A 66 -4.63 8.86 -26.01
CA TYR A 66 -3.23 9.04 -25.65
C TYR A 66 -2.67 10.31 -26.29
N THR A 67 -1.71 10.92 -25.60
CA THR A 67 -1.08 12.12 -26.13
C THR A 67 -0.21 11.79 -27.36
N THR A 68 -0.14 12.71 -28.31
CA THR A 68 0.64 12.52 -29.55
C THR A 68 1.91 13.37 -29.59
N ASP A 69 2.01 14.40 -28.75
CA ASP A 69 3.22 15.21 -28.64
C ASP A 69 4.22 14.61 -27.63
N ALA A 70 5.50 14.62 -28.00
CA ALA A 70 6.56 13.97 -27.23
C ALA A 70 6.80 14.61 -25.85
N VAL A 71 6.51 15.92 -25.69
CA VAL A 71 6.77 16.65 -24.45
C VAL A 71 5.74 16.26 -23.39
N THR A 72 4.45 16.27 -23.73
CA THR A 72 3.38 15.81 -22.86
C THR A 72 3.52 14.33 -22.55
N ALA A 73 3.86 13.50 -23.55
CA ALA A 73 4.09 12.07 -23.33
C ALA A 73 5.18 11.82 -22.29
N PHE A 74 6.29 12.55 -22.41
CA PHE A 74 7.38 12.46 -21.44
C PHE A 74 6.95 12.90 -20.04
N ALA A 75 6.26 14.04 -19.91
CA ALA A 75 5.78 14.55 -18.63
C ALA A 75 4.80 13.56 -17.95
N GLN A 76 3.85 13.01 -18.71
CA GLN A 76 2.90 12.01 -18.19
C GLN A 76 3.62 10.75 -17.70
N ARG A 77 4.62 10.25 -18.44
CA ARG A 77 5.41 9.09 -18.01
C ARG A 77 6.14 9.34 -16.69
N GLN A 78 6.69 10.54 -16.46
CA GLN A 78 7.32 10.88 -15.18
C GLN A 78 6.31 10.88 -14.03
N LEU A 79 5.12 11.45 -14.25
CA LEU A 79 4.08 11.51 -13.23
C LEU A 79 3.56 10.10 -12.86
N ILE A 80 3.32 9.25 -13.86
CA ILE A 80 2.85 7.87 -13.63
C ILE A 80 3.94 7.06 -12.95
N LEU A 81 5.21 7.19 -13.37
CA LEU A 81 6.33 6.52 -12.70
C LEU A 81 6.43 6.95 -11.23
N ASN A 82 6.36 8.26 -10.96
CA ASN A 82 6.41 8.78 -9.60
C ASN A 82 5.28 8.19 -8.74
N PHE A 83 4.05 8.18 -9.25
CA PHE A 83 2.91 7.55 -8.58
C PHE A 83 3.20 6.08 -8.25
N CYS A 84 3.66 5.28 -9.23
CA CYS A 84 3.95 3.87 -8.99
C CYS A 84 5.07 3.66 -7.96
N ILE A 85 6.13 4.48 -7.99
CA ILE A 85 7.22 4.42 -7.01
C ILE A 85 6.73 4.79 -5.62
N ASP A 86 5.89 5.83 -5.49
CA ASP A 86 5.30 6.21 -4.20
C ASP A 86 4.46 5.07 -3.62
N VAL A 87 3.62 4.44 -4.43
CA VAL A 87 2.87 3.23 -4.07
C VAL A 87 3.81 2.11 -3.59
N GLY A 88 4.89 1.85 -4.34
CA GLY A 88 5.92 0.89 -3.95
C GLY A 88 6.62 1.23 -2.63
N GLY A 89 6.91 2.51 -2.40
CA GLY A 89 7.49 3.03 -1.16
C GLY A 89 6.57 2.82 0.04
N TYR A 90 5.27 3.06 -0.11
CA TYR A 90 4.29 2.69 0.90
C TYR A 90 4.25 1.18 1.14
N GLY A 91 4.40 0.36 0.09
CA GLY A 91 4.55 -1.09 0.23
C GLY A 91 5.70 -1.50 1.15
N VAL A 92 6.88 -0.88 0.98
CA VAL A 92 8.04 -1.07 1.88
C VAL A 92 7.72 -0.64 3.31
N LEU A 93 7.02 0.49 3.50
CA LEU A 93 6.55 0.93 4.80
C LEU A 93 5.62 -0.11 5.45
N GLY A 94 4.70 -0.70 4.69
CA GLY A 94 3.82 -1.79 5.14
C GLY A 94 4.59 -3.00 5.66
N LEU A 95 5.65 -3.42 4.96
CA LEU A 95 6.55 -4.49 5.41
C LEU A 95 7.28 -4.13 6.71
N ALA A 96 7.77 -2.89 6.82
CA ALA A 96 8.43 -2.41 8.04
C ALA A 96 7.47 -2.37 9.23
N ILE A 97 6.22 -1.93 9.02
CA ILE A 97 5.17 -1.93 10.04
C ILE A 97 4.86 -3.36 10.49
N ALA A 98 4.66 -4.29 9.55
CA ALA A 98 4.42 -5.70 9.86
C ALA A 98 5.53 -6.27 10.74
N PHE A 99 6.80 -6.02 10.39
CA PHE A 99 7.95 -6.45 11.17
C PHE A 99 7.94 -5.86 12.60
N LEU A 100 7.67 -4.56 12.74
CA LEU A 100 7.65 -3.89 14.04
C LEU A 100 6.49 -4.33 14.92
N ILE A 101 5.32 -4.62 14.35
CA ILE A 101 4.20 -5.23 15.06
C ILE A 101 4.60 -6.63 15.54
N TRP A 102 5.10 -7.46 14.62
CA TRP A 102 5.39 -8.87 14.90
C TRP A 102 6.49 -9.04 15.96
N LYS A 103 7.58 -8.28 15.85
CA LYS A 103 8.77 -8.44 16.69
C LYS A 103 8.80 -7.55 17.92
N LYS A 104 8.11 -6.40 17.88
CA LYS A 104 8.22 -5.39 18.95
C LYS A 104 6.88 -4.99 19.57
N ALA A 105 5.75 -5.54 19.08
CA ALA A 105 4.42 -5.15 19.53
C ALA A 105 4.23 -3.62 19.52
N SER A 106 4.75 -2.95 18.49
CA SER A 106 4.86 -1.49 18.44
C SER A 106 3.54 -0.81 18.09
N TRP A 107 2.93 -0.12 19.05
CA TRP A 107 1.77 0.74 18.82
C TRP A 107 2.07 1.91 17.88
N PHE A 108 3.29 2.46 17.94
CA PHE A 108 3.71 3.49 17.00
C PHE A 108 3.66 2.98 15.55
N ALA A 109 4.17 1.77 15.30
CA ALA A 109 4.09 1.15 13.97
C ALA A 109 2.63 0.91 13.54
N TYR A 110 1.78 0.45 14.47
CA TYR A 110 0.34 0.33 14.22
C TYR A 110 -0.27 1.68 13.78
N PHE A 111 0.00 2.77 14.49
CA PHE A 111 -0.54 4.09 14.12
C PHE A 111 0.00 4.62 12.79
N LEU A 112 1.27 4.33 12.44
CA LEU A 112 1.75 4.60 11.08
C LEU A 112 0.93 3.83 10.03
N GLY A 113 0.62 2.57 10.30
CA GLY A 113 -0.24 1.76 9.42
C GLY A 113 -1.67 2.27 9.34
N VAL A 114 -2.22 2.82 10.42
CA VAL A 114 -3.56 3.41 10.41
C VAL A 114 -3.58 4.73 9.64
N PHE A 115 -2.69 5.66 10.00
CA PHE A 115 -2.80 7.04 9.50
C PHE A 115 -2.08 7.24 8.18
N ILE A 116 -0.82 6.80 8.06
CA ILE A 116 -0.02 7.09 6.87
C ILE A 116 -0.49 6.23 5.69
N ILE A 117 -0.61 4.91 5.89
CA ILE A 117 -1.14 4.03 4.85
C ILE A 117 -2.63 4.34 4.60
N GLY A 118 -3.41 4.63 5.64
CA GLY A 118 -4.81 4.98 5.47
C GLY A 118 -5.04 6.24 4.64
N ILE A 119 -4.22 7.28 4.79
CA ILE A 119 -4.29 8.47 3.92
C ILE A 119 -4.02 8.07 2.46
N ALA A 120 -3.01 7.25 2.21
CA ALA A 120 -2.68 6.80 0.85
C ALA A 120 -3.83 5.99 0.22
N ASP A 121 -4.33 4.96 0.91
CA ASP A 121 -5.41 4.09 0.41
C ASP A 121 -6.72 4.84 0.22
N LEU A 122 -7.10 5.71 1.16
CA LEU A 122 -8.33 6.51 1.04
C LEU A 122 -8.22 7.57 -0.06
N THR A 123 -7.05 8.16 -0.26
CA THR A 123 -6.81 9.10 -1.38
C THR A 123 -6.94 8.37 -2.71
N PHE A 124 -6.32 7.19 -2.86
CA PHE A 124 -6.45 6.37 -4.05
C PHE A 124 -7.90 5.93 -4.31
N LEU A 125 -8.59 5.42 -3.28
CA LEU A 125 -9.99 5.06 -3.38
C LEU A 125 -10.83 6.25 -3.83
N PHE A 126 -10.65 7.43 -3.23
CA PHE A 126 -11.40 8.62 -3.59
C PHE A 126 -11.10 9.06 -5.04
N ALA A 127 -9.83 9.32 -5.35
CA ALA A 127 -9.41 9.96 -6.59
C ALA A 127 -9.48 9.03 -7.82
N MET A 128 -9.28 7.72 -7.64
CA MET A 128 -9.19 6.78 -8.76
C MET A 128 -10.40 5.86 -8.84
N VAL A 129 -10.76 5.22 -7.73
CA VAL A 129 -11.79 4.16 -7.71
C VAL A 129 -13.19 4.75 -7.70
N THR A 130 -13.52 5.60 -6.74
CA THR A 130 -14.86 6.21 -6.63
C THR A 130 -15.14 7.20 -7.75
N ALA A 131 -14.09 7.86 -8.26
CA ALA A 131 -14.18 8.71 -9.44
C ALA A 131 -14.33 7.93 -10.76
N GLY A 132 -14.34 6.59 -10.74
CA GLY A 132 -14.57 5.78 -11.94
C GLY A 132 -13.46 5.83 -12.99
N VAL A 133 -12.25 6.25 -12.60
CA VAL A 133 -11.09 6.38 -13.50
C VAL A 133 -10.45 5.02 -13.74
N ILE A 134 -10.18 4.29 -12.67
CA ILE A 134 -9.53 2.98 -12.72
C ILE A 134 -10.56 1.84 -12.68
N GLU A 135 -10.19 0.69 -13.22
CA GLU A 135 -11.02 -0.50 -13.25
C GLU A 135 -11.31 -1.02 -11.83
N THR A 136 -12.58 -1.23 -11.50
CA THR A 136 -13.03 -1.73 -10.19
C THR A 136 -12.98 -3.25 -10.12
N ASN A 137 -11.77 -3.82 -10.17
CA ASN A 137 -11.54 -5.26 -10.03
C ASN A 137 -10.85 -5.61 -8.70
N MET A 138 -10.67 -6.92 -8.46
CA MET A 138 -10.07 -7.43 -7.22
C MET A 138 -8.62 -6.98 -7.01
N GLY A 139 -7.87 -6.73 -8.08
CA GLY A 139 -6.50 -6.20 -7.97
C GLY A 139 -6.49 -4.77 -7.46
N THR A 140 -7.40 -3.94 -7.96
CA THR A 140 -7.53 -2.52 -7.58
C THR A 140 -8.09 -2.34 -6.16
N ILE A 141 -9.15 -3.06 -5.81
CA ILE A 141 -9.86 -2.88 -4.53
C ILE A 141 -9.22 -3.74 -3.42
N GLY A 142 -8.48 -4.79 -3.79
CA GLY A 142 -7.87 -5.73 -2.86
C GLY A 142 -6.93 -5.05 -1.85
N GLY A 143 -6.12 -4.09 -2.30
CA GLY A 143 -5.23 -3.32 -1.42
C GLY A 143 -5.98 -2.68 -0.24
N PRO A 144 -6.88 -1.71 -0.49
CA PRO A 144 -7.63 -1.04 0.56
C PRO A 144 -8.42 -1.99 1.48
N VAL A 145 -8.97 -3.08 0.94
CA VAL A 145 -9.69 -4.08 1.74
C VAL A 145 -8.74 -4.84 2.68
N ILE A 146 -7.58 -5.28 2.18
CA ILE A 146 -6.57 -5.98 3.01
C ILE A 146 -6.06 -5.06 4.12
N TRP A 147 -5.77 -3.79 3.78
CA TRP A 147 -5.37 -2.78 4.77
C TRP A 147 -6.43 -2.60 5.85
N PHE A 148 -7.69 -2.43 5.47
CA PHE A 148 -8.80 -2.25 6.40
C PHE A 148 -8.87 -3.40 7.43
N PHE A 149 -8.78 -4.65 6.97
CA PHE A 149 -8.75 -5.79 7.87
C PHE A 149 -7.48 -5.82 8.74
N ALA A 150 -6.32 -5.46 8.19
CA ALA A 150 -5.09 -5.39 8.95
C ALA A 150 -5.22 -4.42 10.13
N VAL A 151 -5.77 -3.22 9.91
CA VAL A 151 -5.92 -2.19 10.95
C VAL A 151 -7.00 -2.53 11.98
N VAL A 152 -8.10 -3.17 11.57
CA VAL A 152 -9.19 -3.55 12.48
C VAL A 152 -8.80 -4.72 13.37
N ILE A 153 -8.12 -5.74 12.83
CA ILE A 153 -7.82 -6.97 13.57
C ILE A 153 -6.62 -6.79 14.50
N THR A 154 -5.59 -6.03 14.09
CA THR A 154 -4.31 -5.92 14.82
C THR A 154 -4.48 -5.56 16.31
N PRO A 155 -5.27 -4.54 16.71
CA PRO A 155 -5.40 -4.09 18.10
C PRO A 155 -5.79 -5.19 19.08
N PHE A 156 -6.63 -6.15 18.65
CA PHE A 156 -7.12 -7.22 19.51
C PHE A 156 -6.02 -8.21 19.96
N GLY A 157 -4.88 -8.24 19.27
CA GLY A 157 -3.73 -9.03 19.67
C GLY A 157 -2.57 -8.23 20.26
N MET A 158 -2.72 -6.91 20.39
CA MET A 158 -1.66 -6.04 20.89
C MET A 158 -1.68 -5.96 22.43
N PRO A 159 -0.52 -5.77 23.09
CA PRO A 159 -0.48 -5.51 24.52
C PRO A 159 -1.20 -4.20 24.84
N ARG A 160 -1.69 -4.04 26.07
CA ARG A 160 -2.35 -2.79 26.52
C ARG A 160 -1.49 -1.58 26.16
N LEU A 161 -2.10 -0.60 25.49
CA LEU A 161 -1.47 0.66 25.18
C LEU A 161 -1.08 1.35 26.50
N ARG A 162 0.21 1.59 26.70
CA ARG A 162 0.73 2.38 27.82
C ARG A 162 1.13 3.73 27.28
N LEU A 163 0.28 4.72 27.49
CA LEU A 163 0.65 6.12 27.32
C LEU A 163 1.66 6.41 28.44
N ARG A 164 2.89 6.77 28.06
CA ARG A 164 3.90 7.25 29.00
C ARG A 164 3.76 8.75 29.14
#